data_AF-A0A7Y0EUZ6-F1
#
_entry.id   AF-A0A7Y0EUZ6-F1
#
_cell.length_a   1.000
_cell.length_b   1.000
_cell.length_c   1.000
_cell.angle_alpha   90.00
_cell.angle_beta   90.00
_cell.angle_gamma   90.00
#
_symmetry.space_group_name_H-M   'P 1'
#
loop_
_entity.id
_entity.type
_entity.pdbx_description
1 polymer ?
#
loop_
_entity_poly.entity_id
_entity_poly.type
_entity_poly.pdbx_seq_one_letter_code
_entity_poly.pdbx_strand_id
1 'polypeptide(L)'
;MIFPTADAITNSYCLLFIAVILGLYQRESSLRYRHIVLLCVMGVLLGQVKITCSIIALFVLFLLPKAQGYVKKIALMLPVLAAFISMWLWRVRTSQIAVAPNRVSLEKTHELEGQLLQSPWKIFPLIGRSLFEPMDFDTEKINGQLVNPRRNLQFFTGTEEVQLPLIVMAPVLIAIMVLLIVHMSYKSINKLQVGLVALIIVLYYVLSCVAMSITWVGNIDVYASGLQNRYFIPVLPLAALLIPNFIRSEHINRRTLAISVAVLTLFSYIAIVVTYVIQWK
;
A
#
# COMPACT_ATOMS: atom_id res chain seq x y z
N MET A 1 -13.81 -22.54 4.58
CA MET A 1 -12.41 -22.26 4.96
C MET A 1 -12.15 -20.79 4.65
N ILE A 2 -11.92 -19.95 5.65
CA ILE A 2 -11.78 -18.50 5.48
C ILE A 2 -10.31 -18.25 5.14
N PHE A 3 -10.00 -18.10 3.87
CA PHE A 3 -8.66 -17.68 3.46
C PHE A 3 -8.51 -16.17 3.70
N PRO A 4 -7.35 -15.70 4.17
CA PRO A 4 -7.07 -14.26 4.18
C PRO A 4 -7.23 -13.72 2.76
N THR A 5 -7.91 -12.59 2.63
CA THR A 5 -8.12 -11.96 1.32
C THR A 5 -6.77 -11.58 0.71
N ALA A 6 -6.69 -11.56 -0.62
CA ALA A 6 -5.48 -11.13 -1.32
C ALA A 6 -5.02 -9.72 -0.87
N ASP A 7 -5.96 -8.84 -0.55
CA ASP A 7 -5.69 -7.52 0.03
C ASP A 7 -5.02 -7.61 1.40
N ALA A 8 -5.45 -8.51 2.28
CA ALA A 8 -4.85 -8.67 3.61
C ALA A 8 -3.39 -9.14 3.53
N ILE A 9 -3.08 -10.09 2.65
CA ILE A 9 -1.71 -10.53 2.37
C ILE A 9 -0.89 -9.37 1.81
N THR A 10 -1.46 -8.63 0.85
CA THR A 10 -0.81 -7.48 0.23
C THR A 10 -0.42 -6.41 1.22
N ASN A 11 -1.39 -6.00 2.05
CA ASN A 11 -1.21 -4.98 3.06
C ASN A 11 -0.18 -5.45 4.10
N SER A 12 -0.35 -6.64 4.66
CA SER A 12 0.56 -7.18 5.68
C SER A 12 2.00 -7.23 5.18
N TYR A 13 2.20 -7.66 3.93
CA TYR A 13 3.53 -7.76 3.35
C TYR A 13 4.18 -6.40 3.12
N CYS A 14 3.43 -5.43 2.57
CA CYS A 14 3.93 -4.07 2.37
C CYS A 14 4.27 -3.39 3.69
N LEU A 15 3.42 -3.55 4.71
CA LEU A 15 3.66 -3.04 6.05
C LEU A 15 4.93 -3.63 6.66
N LEU A 16 5.12 -4.95 6.57
CA LEU A 16 6.31 -5.64 7.05
C LEU A 16 7.58 -5.14 6.33
N PHE A 17 7.53 -5.01 5.00
CA PHE A 17 8.65 -4.50 4.20
C PHE A 17 9.10 -3.10 4.64
N ILE A 18 8.13 -2.19 4.78
CA ILE A 18 8.39 -0.82 5.25
C ILE A 18 8.93 -0.84 6.68
N ALA A 19 8.35 -1.65 7.57
CA ALA A 19 8.78 -1.77 8.96
C ALA A 19 10.23 -2.28 9.09
N VAL A 20 10.64 -3.25 8.26
CA VAL A 20 12.03 -3.75 8.24
C VAL A 20 12.98 -2.63 7.82
N ILE A 21 12.66 -1.85 6.80
CA ILE A 21 13.48 -0.72 6.34
C ILE A 21 13.61 0.34 7.44
N LEU A 22 12.49 0.74 8.06
CA LEU A 22 12.50 1.71 9.16
C LEU A 22 13.28 1.18 10.37
N GLY A 23 13.11 -0.08 10.72
CA GLY A 23 13.88 -0.72 11.80
C GLY A 23 15.38 -0.75 11.53
N LEU A 24 15.80 -1.02 10.28
CA LEU A 24 17.21 -0.93 9.87
C LEU A 24 17.75 0.50 9.91
N TYR A 25 16.92 1.48 9.55
CA TYR A 25 17.28 2.90 9.59
C TYR A 25 17.48 3.43 11.02
N GLN A 26 16.61 3.00 11.94
CA GLN A 26 16.65 3.42 13.35
C GLN A 26 17.84 2.84 14.12
N ARG A 27 18.26 1.60 13.81
CA ARG A 27 19.43 0.97 14.44
C ARG A 27 20.67 1.87 14.36
N GLU A 28 21.48 1.88 15.41
CA GLU A 28 22.73 2.65 15.40
C GLU A 28 23.78 2.05 14.46
N SER A 29 23.87 0.71 14.43
CA SER A 29 24.80 -0.05 13.60
C SER A 29 24.71 0.28 12.11
N SER A 30 25.83 0.17 11.39
CA SER A 30 25.86 0.30 9.93
C SER A 30 25.19 -0.88 9.22
N LEU A 31 24.83 -0.68 7.95
CA LEU A 31 24.18 -1.70 7.15
C LEU A 31 25.14 -2.88 6.86
N ARG A 32 24.71 -4.11 7.17
CA ARG A 32 25.41 -5.37 6.87
C ARG A 32 24.85 -6.00 5.60
N TYR A 33 25.66 -6.75 4.85
CA TYR A 33 25.23 -7.43 3.61
C TYR A 33 24.07 -8.41 3.83
N ARG A 34 23.99 -9.06 5.00
CA ARG A 34 22.84 -9.91 5.36
C ARG A 34 21.50 -9.15 5.32
N HIS A 35 21.50 -7.86 5.64
CA HIS A 35 20.30 -7.03 5.53
C HIS A 35 19.93 -6.79 4.07
N ILE A 36 20.91 -6.63 3.17
CA ILE A 36 20.65 -6.47 1.73
C ILE A 36 20.09 -7.77 1.15
N VAL A 37 20.66 -8.93 1.52
CA VAL A 37 20.14 -10.24 1.12
C VAL A 37 18.69 -10.43 1.58
N LEU A 38 18.39 -10.09 2.84
CA LEU A 38 17.02 -10.11 3.36
C LEU A 38 16.09 -9.22 2.52
N LEU A 39 16.50 -7.97 2.24
CA LEU A 39 15.72 -7.04 1.43
C LEU A 39 15.55 -7.54 -0.01
N CYS A 40 16.50 -8.26 -0.59
CA CYS A 40 16.34 -8.90 -1.91
C CYS A 40 15.26 -9.98 -1.89
N VAL A 41 15.32 -10.90 -0.90
CA VAL A 41 14.29 -11.93 -0.72
C VAL A 41 12.92 -11.28 -0.55
N MET A 42 12.86 -10.22 0.26
CA MET A 42 11.61 -9.52 0.45
C MET A 42 11.14 -8.74 -0.79
N GLY A 43 12.07 -8.18 -1.56
CA GLY A 43 11.79 -7.52 -2.82
C GLY A 43 11.17 -8.47 -3.84
N VAL A 44 11.69 -9.69 -3.97
CA VAL A 44 11.12 -10.72 -4.86
C VAL A 44 9.64 -10.96 -4.53
N LEU A 45 9.32 -11.19 -3.25
CA LEU A 45 7.94 -11.41 -2.81
C LEU A 45 7.07 -10.17 -3.02
N LEU A 46 7.59 -8.96 -2.73
CA LEU A 46 6.89 -7.70 -2.95
C LEU A 46 6.44 -7.54 -4.42
N GLY A 47 7.30 -7.94 -5.37
CA GLY A 47 6.99 -7.91 -6.80
C GLY A 47 5.86 -8.85 -7.24
N GLN A 48 5.60 -9.93 -6.49
CA GLN A 48 4.58 -10.94 -6.82
C GLN A 48 3.22 -10.64 -6.19
N VAL A 49 3.22 -9.91 -5.08
CA VAL A 49 2.00 -9.61 -4.30
C VAL A 49 1.02 -8.76 -5.11
N LYS A 50 1.49 -7.61 -5.64
CA LYS A 50 0.69 -6.73 -6.49
C LYS A 50 1.64 -5.86 -7.32
N ILE A 51 1.38 -5.75 -8.62
CA ILE A 51 2.26 -5.03 -9.56
C ILE A 51 2.49 -3.58 -9.10
N THR A 52 1.45 -2.91 -8.61
CA THR A 52 1.56 -1.52 -8.09
C THR A 52 2.43 -1.42 -6.84
N CYS A 53 2.50 -2.46 -6.00
CA CYS A 53 3.30 -2.48 -4.77
C CYS A 53 4.81 -2.61 -5.03
N SER A 54 5.23 -3.01 -6.23
CA SER A 54 6.65 -3.06 -6.61
C SER A 54 7.36 -1.70 -6.41
N ILE A 55 6.64 -0.60 -6.56
CA ILE A 55 7.19 0.76 -6.38
C ILE A 55 7.62 1.04 -4.93
N ILE A 56 7.04 0.33 -3.95
CA ILE A 56 7.42 0.42 -2.54
C ILE A 56 8.86 -0.09 -2.35
N ALA A 57 9.38 -0.93 -3.25
CA ALA A 57 10.78 -1.37 -3.21
C ALA A 57 11.77 -0.20 -3.26
N LEU A 58 11.42 0.91 -3.91
CA LEU A 58 12.24 2.13 -3.94
C LEU A 58 12.50 2.69 -2.53
N PHE A 59 11.66 2.35 -1.55
CA PHE A 59 11.85 2.76 -0.17
C PHE A 59 13.15 2.20 0.44
N VAL A 60 13.76 1.17 -0.15
CA VAL A 60 15.10 0.69 0.23
C VAL A 60 16.15 1.80 0.13
N LEU A 61 15.99 2.74 -0.81
CA LEU A 61 16.88 3.89 -0.96
C LEU A 61 16.85 4.85 0.24
N PHE A 62 15.84 4.74 1.10
CA PHE A 62 15.80 5.43 2.39
C PHE A 62 16.98 5.07 3.29
N LEU A 63 17.63 3.92 3.06
CA LEU A 63 18.82 3.44 3.77
C LEU A 63 20.15 3.97 3.19
N LEU A 64 20.14 4.76 2.12
CA LEU A 64 21.37 5.33 1.54
C LEU A 64 22.29 6.02 2.57
N PRO A 65 21.80 6.81 3.54
CA PRO A 65 22.64 7.40 4.58
C PRO A 65 23.33 6.38 5.50
N LYS A 66 22.82 5.14 5.58
CA LYS A 66 23.36 4.04 6.38
C LYS A 66 24.37 3.16 5.64
N ALA A 67 24.47 3.30 4.32
CA ALA A 67 25.40 2.53 3.50
C ALA A 67 26.80 3.17 3.49
N GLN A 68 27.72 2.52 4.21
CA GLN A 68 29.14 2.91 4.24
C GLN A 68 29.86 2.43 2.97
N GLY A 69 30.39 3.36 2.19
CA GLY A 69 31.11 3.09 0.96
C GLY A 69 30.21 2.97 -0.28
N TYR A 70 30.81 3.18 -1.45
CA TYR A 70 30.11 3.20 -2.74
C TYR A 70 29.50 1.84 -3.10
N VAL A 71 30.21 0.74 -2.83
CA VAL A 71 29.75 -0.63 -3.11
C VAL A 71 28.43 -0.95 -2.40
N LYS A 72 28.31 -0.60 -1.10
CA LYS A 72 27.06 -0.85 -0.36
C LYS A 72 25.91 0.03 -0.85
N LYS A 73 26.19 1.25 -1.32
CA LYS A 73 25.18 2.13 -1.91
C LYS A 73 24.63 1.55 -3.22
N ILE A 74 25.51 1.02 -4.08
CA ILE A 74 25.08 0.28 -5.27
C ILE A 74 24.30 -0.97 -4.89
N ALA A 75 24.75 -1.72 -3.89
CA ALA A 75 24.09 -2.96 -3.49
C ALA A 75 22.65 -2.74 -2.97
N LEU A 76 22.30 -1.53 -2.51
CA LEU A 76 20.91 -1.16 -2.18
C LEU A 76 19.99 -1.09 -3.41
N MET A 77 20.52 -1.07 -4.62
CA MET A 77 19.73 -1.21 -5.85
C MET A 77 19.31 -2.67 -6.09
N LEU A 78 20.00 -3.66 -5.52
CA LEU A 78 19.69 -5.07 -5.75
C LEU A 78 18.29 -5.47 -5.28
N PRO A 79 17.81 -5.06 -4.08
CA PRO A 79 16.43 -5.30 -3.68
C PRO A 79 15.38 -4.69 -4.63
N VAL A 80 15.68 -3.49 -5.14
CA VAL A 80 14.81 -2.81 -6.11
C VAL A 80 14.74 -3.62 -7.40
N LEU A 81 15.89 -3.98 -7.97
CA LEU A 81 15.98 -4.81 -9.17
C LEU A 81 15.29 -6.15 -8.98
N ALA A 82 15.48 -6.81 -7.84
CA ALA A 82 14.83 -8.07 -7.51
C ALA A 82 13.30 -7.95 -7.51
N ALA A 83 12.75 -6.86 -6.97
CA ALA A 83 11.31 -6.60 -7.00
C ALA A 83 10.79 -6.36 -8.41
N PHE A 84 11.46 -5.56 -9.23
CA PHE A 84 11.04 -5.28 -10.61
C PHE A 84 11.17 -6.51 -11.52
N ILE A 85 12.24 -7.29 -11.40
CA ILE A 85 12.42 -8.55 -12.14
C ILE A 85 11.33 -9.54 -11.75
N SER A 86 11.08 -9.72 -10.44
CA SER A 86 10.05 -10.64 -9.95
C SER A 86 8.65 -10.22 -10.41
N MET A 87 8.32 -8.93 -10.34
CA MET A 87 7.08 -8.37 -10.87
C MET A 87 6.94 -8.64 -12.37
N TRP A 88 8.01 -8.40 -13.15
CA TRP A 88 7.99 -8.66 -14.60
C TRP A 88 7.75 -10.15 -14.91
N LEU A 89 8.47 -11.05 -14.24
CA LEU A 89 8.30 -12.49 -14.38
C LEU A 89 6.88 -12.94 -13.99
N TRP A 90 6.34 -12.39 -12.91
CA TRP A 90 4.97 -12.64 -12.48
C TRP A 90 3.96 -12.17 -13.54
N ARG A 91 4.12 -10.95 -14.04
CA ARG A 91 3.27 -10.39 -15.11
C ARG A 91 3.32 -11.24 -16.39
N VAL A 92 4.49 -11.72 -16.80
CA VAL A 92 4.61 -12.61 -17.97
C VAL A 92 3.81 -13.88 -17.75
N ARG A 93 3.91 -14.49 -16.56
CA ARG A 93 3.18 -15.71 -16.20
C ARG A 93 1.67 -15.53 -16.12
N THR A 94 1.20 -14.36 -15.66
CA THR A 94 -0.23 -14.07 -15.51
C THR A 94 -0.80 -13.29 -16.68
N SER A 95 -0.02 -13.01 -17.72
CA SER A 95 -0.42 -12.16 -18.86
C SER A 95 -1.63 -12.69 -19.62
N GLN A 96 -1.91 -14.00 -19.54
CA GLN A 96 -3.04 -14.64 -20.20
C GLN A 96 -4.32 -14.65 -19.35
N ILE A 97 -4.29 -14.01 -18.18
CA ILE A 97 -5.41 -13.98 -17.24
C ILE A 97 -5.90 -12.54 -17.14
N ALA A 98 -7.14 -12.29 -17.55
CA ALA A 98 -7.78 -10.99 -17.33
C ALA A 98 -7.95 -10.76 -15.82
N VAL A 99 -7.56 -9.59 -15.33
CA VAL A 99 -7.59 -9.25 -13.89
C VAL A 99 -9.03 -9.12 -13.37
N ALA A 100 -9.93 -8.56 -14.20
CA ALA A 100 -11.37 -8.50 -13.92
C ALA A 100 -12.15 -8.85 -15.21
N PRO A 101 -12.27 -10.15 -15.56
CA PRO A 101 -12.82 -10.60 -16.85
C PRO A 101 -14.28 -10.17 -17.05
N ASN A 102 -15.03 -9.97 -15.95
CA ASN A 102 -16.42 -9.50 -15.99
C ASN A 102 -16.55 -7.99 -16.31
N ARG A 103 -15.44 -7.26 -16.34
CA ARG A 103 -15.40 -5.80 -16.60
C ARG A 103 -14.67 -5.51 -17.90
N VAL A 104 -13.45 -6.03 -18.06
CA VAL A 104 -12.61 -5.78 -19.23
C VAL A 104 -12.04 -7.10 -19.73
N SER A 105 -12.22 -7.37 -21.03
CA SER A 105 -11.68 -8.56 -21.67
C SER A 105 -10.14 -8.52 -21.73
N LEU A 106 -9.52 -9.68 -21.89
CA LEU A 106 -8.08 -9.78 -22.03
C LEU A 106 -7.56 -9.00 -23.25
N GLU A 107 -8.24 -9.12 -24.38
CA GLU A 107 -7.91 -8.38 -25.61
C GLU A 107 -7.94 -6.87 -25.39
N LYS A 108 -8.99 -6.37 -24.73
CA LYS A 108 -9.12 -4.94 -24.44
C LYS A 108 -8.05 -4.46 -23.47
N THR A 109 -7.68 -5.30 -22.50
CA THR A 109 -6.57 -5.01 -21.57
C THR A 109 -5.28 -4.79 -22.34
N HIS A 110 -4.91 -5.69 -23.26
CA HIS A 110 -3.71 -5.56 -24.08
C HIS A 110 -3.76 -4.37 -25.05
N GLU A 111 -4.93 -4.07 -25.61
CA GLU A 111 -5.12 -2.88 -26.45
C GLU A 111 -4.83 -1.59 -25.67
N LEU A 112 -5.39 -1.45 -24.46
CA LEU A 112 -5.19 -0.26 -23.61
C LEU A 112 -3.73 -0.14 -23.12
N GLU A 113 -3.09 -1.27 -22.78
CA GLU A 113 -1.65 -1.30 -22.48
C GLU A 113 -0.82 -0.81 -23.68
N GLY A 114 -1.13 -1.29 -24.89
CA GLY A 114 -0.48 -0.86 -26.13
C GLY A 114 -0.68 0.63 -26.41
N GLN A 115 -1.90 1.14 -26.21
CA GLN A 115 -2.21 2.57 -26.35
C GLN A 115 -1.40 3.43 -25.38
N LEU A 116 -1.25 3.01 -24.12
CA LEU A 116 -0.45 3.75 -23.14
C LEU A 116 1.05 3.71 -23.45
N LEU A 117 1.56 2.59 -23.99
CA LEU A 117 2.94 2.50 -24.45
C LEU A 117 3.23 3.43 -25.63
N GLN A 118 2.27 3.55 -26.56
CA GLN A 118 2.38 4.45 -27.72
C GLN A 118 2.13 5.91 -27.36
N SER A 119 1.30 6.18 -26.34
CA SER A 119 0.88 7.52 -25.95
C SER A 119 0.90 7.70 -24.42
N PRO A 120 2.10 7.70 -23.79
CA PRO A 120 2.22 7.77 -22.33
C PRO A 120 1.67 9.07 -21.73
N TRP A 121 1.57 10.14 -22.52
CA TRP A 121 0.98 11.41 -22.09
C TRP A 121 -0.52 11.31 -21.76
N LYS A 122 -1.22 10.26 -22.22
CA LYS A 122 -2.63 10.01 -21.85
C LYS A 122 -2.82 9.78 -20.34
N ILE A 123 -1.75 9.46 -19.61
CA ILE A 123 -1.80 9.37 -18.14
C ILE A 123 -2.13 10.72 -17.50
N PHE A 124 -1.65 11.85 -18.04
CA PHE A 124 -1.88 13.16 -17.42
C PHE A 124 -3.37 13.56 -17.33
N PRO A 125 -4.18 13.51 -18.40
CA PRO A 125 -5.61 13.80 -18.29
C PRO A 125 -6.36 12.78 -17.43
N LEU A 126 -5.99 11.50 -17.46
CA LEU A 126 -6.53 10.47 -16.56
C LEU A 126 -6.33 10.85 -15.09
N ILE A 127 -5.10 11.19 -14.73
CA ILE A 127 -4.73 11.59 -13.36
C ILE A 127 -5.42 12.90 -12.98
N GLY A 128 -5.41 13.89 -13.88
CA GLY A 128 -6.08 15.16 -13.69
C GLY A 128 -7.55 14.99 -13.34
N ARG A 129 -8.29 14.19 -14.11
CA ARG A 129 -9.71 13.91 -13.83
C ARG A 129 -9.89 13.10 -12.54
N SER A 130 -9.06 12.08 -12.30
CA SER A 130 -9.16 11.22 -11.11
C SER A 130 -8.88 11.96 -9.80
N LEU A 131 -8.17 13.09 -9.83
CA LEU A 131 -7.95 13.93 -8.65
C LEU A 131 -9.19 14.75 -8.24
N PHE A 132 -10.08 15.06 -9.19
CA PHE A 132 -11.25 15.92 -8.94
C PHE A 132 -12.58 15.17 -8.99
N GLU A 133 -12.62 13.99 -9.60
CA GLU A 133 -13.80 13.12 -9.67
C GLU A 133 -13.84 12.14 -8.50
N PRO A 134 -15.04 11.79 -7.98
CA PRO A 134 -15.18 10.81 -6.91
C PRO A 134 -14.88 9.40 -7.44
N MET A 135 -13.63 8.98 -7.30
CA MET A 135 -13.13 7.67 -7.77
C MET A 135 -13.84 6.48 -7.09
N ASP A 136 -14.49 6.72 -5.96
CA ASP A 136 -15.20 5.74 -5.14
C ASP A 136 -16.66 5.50 -5.59
N PHE A 137 -17.20 6.37 -6.44
CA PHE A 137 -18.58 6.36 -6.90
C PHE A 137 -18.76 5.55 -8.19
N ASP A 138 -18.43 4.26 -8.14
CA ASP A 138 -18.69 3.35 -9.26
C ASP A 138 -20.07 2.69 -9.14
N THR A 139 -20.78 2.63 -10.27
CA THR A 139 -22.18 2.19 -10.42
C THR A 139 -22.43 0.72 -10.12
N GLU A 140 -21.40 -0.03 -9.72
CA GLU A 140 -21.49 -1.44 -9.33
C GLU A 140 -22.53 -1.63 -8.22
N LYS A 141 -23.55 -2.44 -8.54
CA LYS A 141 -24.60 -2.85 -7.60
C LYS A 141 -24.55 -4.37 -7.41
N ILE A 142 -24.50 -4.81 -6.16
CA ILE A 142 -24.78 -6.20 -5.77
C ILE A 142 -26.12 -6.18 -5.01
N ASN A 143 -27.08 -6.99 -5.45
CA ASN A 143 -28.44 -7.04 -4.90
C ASN A 143 -29.13 -5.65 -4.86
N GLY A 144 -28.91 -4.83 -5.90
CA GLY A 144 -29.51 -3.49 -6.03
C GLY A 144 -28.83 -2.38 -5.20
N GLN A 145 -27.81 -2.70 -4.40
CA GLN A 145 -27.12 -1.74 -3.53
C GLN A 145 -25.70 -1.43 -4.03
N LEU A 146 -25.29 -0.16 -3.94
CA LEU A 146 -23.95 0.30 -4.33
C LEU A 146 -22.88 -0.31 -3.41
N VAL A 147 -21.90 -1.00 -4.00
CA VAL A 147 -20.93 -1.81 -3.24
C VAL A 147 -19.64 -1.05 -2.95
N ASN A 148 -19.24 -0.14 -3.83
CA ASN A 148 -17.97 0.59 -3.70
C ASN A 148 -17.91 1.53 -2.50
N PRO A 149 -18.95 2.35 -2.19
CA PRO A 149 -18.99 3.12 -0.95
C PRO A 149 -18.86 2.24 0.29
N ARG A 150 -19.36 1.00 0.24
CA ARG A 150 -19.26 0.06 1.37
C ARG A 150 -17.87 -0.52 1.55
N ARG A 151 -17.22 -0.94 0.46
CA ARG A 151 -15.84 -1.44 0.44
C ARG A 151 -14.84 -0.34 0.86
N ASN A 152 -15.15 0.93 0.63
CA ASN A 152 -14.30 2.08 0.99
C ASN A 152 -14.22 2.43 2.47
N LEU A 153 -15.20 1.99 3.27
CA LEU A 153 -15.14 2.08 4.72
C LEU A 153 -14.25 0.99 5.33
N GLN A 154 -13.87 -0.05 4.58
CA GLN A 154 -13.08 -1.17 5.09
C GLN A 154 -11.60 -0.86 5.04
N PHE A 155 -11.09 -0.24 6.11
CA PHE A 155 -9.66 0.08 6.16
C PHE A 155 -8.78 -1.12 6.56
N PHE A 156 -9.24 -2.12 7.30
CA PHE A 156 -8.36 -3.24 7.68
C PHE A 156 -9.03 -4.61 7.88
N THR A 157 -10.36 -4.67 8.08
CA THR A 157 -10.95 -5.83 8.76
C THR A 157 -12.35 -6.25 8.26
N GLY A 158 -12.90 -5.59 7.25
CA GLY A 158 -14.17 -6.01 6.63
C GLY A 158 -13.97 -6.99 5.47
N THR A 159 -14.92 -7.91 5.28
CA THR A 159 -15.03 -8.76 4.08
C THR A 159 -15.97 -8.08 3.08
N GLU A 160 -15.97 -8.46 1.80
CA GLU A 160 -16.78 -7.77 0.78
C GLU A 160 -18.28 -7.61 1.11
N GLU A 161 -18.82 -8.45 2.01
CA GLU A 161 -20.22 -8.45 2.43
C GLU A 161 -20.46 -7.87 3.84
N VAL A 162 -19.40 -7.69 4.65
CA VAL A 162 -19.52 -7.31 6.07
C VAL A 162 -18.78 -6.00 6.35
N GLN A 163 -19.53 -4.94 6.63
CA GLN A 163 -18.96 -3.73 7.22
C GLN A 163 -18.82 -3.88 8.73
N LEU A 164 -17.64 -3.54 9.25
CA LEU A 164 -17.46 -3.37 10.68
C LEU A 164 -17.96 -1.98 11.09
N PRO A 165 -18.62 -1.86 12.24
CA PRO A 165 -19.09 -0.57 12.70
C PRO A 165 -17.91 0.37 13.00
N LEU A 166 -18.12 1.68 12.82
CA LEU A 166 -17.09 2.72 13.00
C LEU A 166 -16.41 2.65 14.37
N ILE A 167 -17.15 2.23 15.40
CA ILE A 167 -16.64 2.01 16.76
C ILE A 167 -15.51 0.97 16.82
N VAL A 168 -15.42 0.07 15.84
CA VAL A 168 -14.36 -0.96 15.71
C VAL A 168 -13.22 -0.46 14.84
N MET A 169 -13.53 0.29 13.79
CA MET A 169 -12.52 0.76 12.83
C MET A 169 -11.72 1.96 13.37
N ALA A 170 -12.36 2.88 14.07
CA ALA A 170 -11.71 4.08 14.60
C ALA A 170 -10.58 3.75 15.61
N PRO A 171 -10.74 2.80 16.55
CA PRO A 171 -9.65 2.34 17.41
C PRO A 171 -8.42 1.83 16.65
N VAL A 172 -8.59 1.05 15.58
CA VAL A 172 -7.47 0.57 14.73
C VAL A 172 -6.75 1.75 14.08
N LEU A 173 -7.51 2.65 13.46
CA LEU A 173 -6.95 3.82 12.79
C LEU A 173 -6.19 4.73 13.76
N ILE A 174 -6.76 4.95 14.95
CA ILE A 174 -6.11 5.71 16.03
C ILE A 174 -4.84 5.00 16.50
N ALA A 175 -4.87 3.68 16.71
CA ALA A 175 -3.69 2.91 17.11
C ALA A 175 -2.57 2.99 16.06
N ILE A 176 -2.92 2.91 14.78
CA ILE A 176 -1.98 3.08 13.66
C ILE A 176 -1.40 4.50 13.68
N MET A 177 -2.23 5.54 13.76
CA MET A 177 -1.76 6.93 13.82
C MET A 177 -0.84 7.19 15.02
N VAL A 178 -1.19 6.64 16.18
CA VAL A 178 -0.40 6.74 17.42
C VAL A 178 0.96 6.03 17.30
N LEU A 179 0.99 4.83 16.70
CA LEU A 179 2.24 4.12 16.40
C LEU A 179 3.12 4.92 15.44
N LEU A 180 2.53 5.49 14.39
CA LEU A 180 3.26 6.26 13.38
C LEU A 180 3.87 7.53 13.99
N ILE A 181 3.12 8.27 14.81
CA ILE A 181 3.60 9.46 15.50
C ILE A 181 4.78 9.13 16.43
N VAL A 182 4.70 8.05 17.20
CA VAL A 182 5.78 7.65 18.12
C VAL A 182 7.00 7.09 17.39
N HIS A 183 6.82 6.41 16.26
CA HIS A 183 7.96 5.86 15.51
C HIS A 183 8.77 6.96 14.80
N MET A 184 8.11 8.04 14.37
CA MET A 184 8.73 9.19 13.71
C MET A 184 9.58 10.06 14.62
N SER A 185 9.40 9.98 15.95
CA SER A 185 10.13 10.81 16.90
C SER A 185 11.60 10.42 17.09
N TYR A 186 12.08 9.32 16.52
CA TYR A 186 13.40 8.76 16.83
C TYR A 186 14.55 9.25 15.93
N LYS A 187 14.26 9.80 14.74
CA LYS A 187 15.29 10.38 13.87
C LYS A 187 14.69 11.35 12.86
N SER A 188 15.29 12.52 12.72
CA SER A 188 14.88 13.49 11.71
C SER A 188 15.13 12.95 10.30
N ILE A 189 14.08 12.88 9.50
CA ILE A 189 14.13 12.52 8.09
C ILE A 189 14.70 13.72 7.32
N ASN A 190 15.64 13.48 6.40
CA ASN A 190 16.22 14.57 5.60
C ASN A 190 15.34 14.93 4.38
N LYS A 191 15.58 16.07 3.74
CA LYS A 191 14.78 16.55 2.59
C LYS A 191 14.75 15.57 1.40
N LEU A 192 15.86 14.86 1.15
CA LEU A 192 15.94 13.86 0.07
C LEU A 192 15.07 12.64 0.36
N GLN A 193 15.04 12.20 1.62
CA GLN A 193 14.20 11.11 2.09
C GLN A 193 12.71 11.50 2.08
N VAL A 194 12.37 12.74 2.44
CA VAL A 194 11.01 13.28 2.28
C VAL A 194 10.61 13.28 0.80
N GLY A 195 11.49 13.76 -0.09
CA GLY A 195 11.26 13.73 -1.53
C GLY A 195 11.07 12.31 -2.08
N LEU A 196 11.87 11.34 -1.61
CA LEU A 196 11.72 9.92 -1.98
C LEU A 196 10.37 9.37 -1.53
N VAL A 197 9.97 9.63 -0.28
CA VAL A 197 8.68 9.16 0.26
C VAL A 197 7.51 9.75 -0.54
N ALA A 198 7.53 11.06 -0.79
CA ALA A 198 6.52 11.72 -1.60
C ALA A 198 6.46 11.16 -3.03
N LEU A 199 7.62 10.93 -3.65
CA LEU A 199 7.71 10.33 -4.97
C LEU A 199 7.09 8.93 -5.01
N ILE A 200 7.37 8.07 -4.03
CA ILE A 200 6.80 6.72 -3.96
C ILE A 200 5.27 6.78 -3.86
N ILE A 201 4.73 7.67 -3.04
CA ILE A 201 3.27 7.84 -2.89
C ILE A 201 2.63 8.29 -4.20
N VAL A 202 3.21 9.29 -4.86
CA VAL A 202 2.71 9.80 -6.16
C VAL A 202 2.77 8.72 -7.22
N LEU A 203 3.90 8.02 -7.36
CA LEU A 203 4.05 6.94 -8.34
C LEU A 203 3.09 5.79 -8.06
N TYR A 204 2.90 5.42 -6.79
CA TYR A 204 1.94 4.40 -6.39
C TYR A 204 0.50 4.79 -6.76
N TYR A 205 0.12 6.05 -6.51
CA TYR A 205 -1.18 6.59 -6.89
C TYR A 205 -1.39 6.54 -8.41
N VAL A 206 -0.41 7.02 -9.18
CA VAL A 206 -0.48 7.02 -10.65
C VAL A 206 -0.62 5.60 -11.19
N LEU A 207 0.21 4.66 -10.71
CA LEU A 207 0.14 3.26 -11.13
C LEU A 207 -1.19 2.61 -10.75
N SER A 208 -1.79 2.98 -9.62
CA SER A 208 -3.10 2.47 -9.20
C SER A 208 -4.22 2.99 -10.10
N CYS A 209 -4.19 4.27 -10.49
CA CYS A 209 -5.15 4.84 -11.44
C CYS A 209 -5.03 4.18 -12.82
N VAL A 210 -3.81 3.99 -13.31
CA VAL A 210 -3.54 3.31 -14.59
C VAL A 210 -4.04 1.87 -14.54
N ALA A 211 -3.72 1.13 -13.48
CA ALA A 211 -4.17 -0.25 -13.31
C ALA A 211 -5.71 -0.34 -13.32
N MET A 212 -6.42 0.53 -12.58
CA MET A 212 -7.89 0.55 -12.59
C MET A 212 -8.46 0.93 -13.95
N SER A 213 -7.85 1.89 -14.65
CA SER A 213 -8.34 2.33 -15.96
C SER A 213 -8.25 1.22 -17.00
N ILE A 214 -7.16 0.45 -16.97
CA ILE A 214 -6.93 -0.68 -17.87
C ILE A 214 -7.82 -1.87 -17.50
N THR A 215 -7.85 -2.25 -16.22
CA THR A 215 -8.40 -3.55 -15.79
C THR A 215 -9.85 -3.49 -15.33
N TRP A 216 -10.36 -2.32 -14.93
CA TRP A 216 -11.69 -2.17 -14.36
C TRP A 216 -12.60 -1.26 -15.20
N VAL A 217 -12.11 -0.07 -15.57
CA VAL A 217 -12.89 0.89 -16.35
C VAL A 217 -12.92 0.51 -17.83
N GLY A 218 -11.81 0.00 -18.37
CA GLY A 218 -11.67 -0.33 -19.78
C GLY A 218 -11.51 0.90 -20.68
N ASN A 219 -11.16 2.06 -20.10
CA ASN A 219 -10.98 3.31 -20.84
C ASN A 219 -9.93 4.20 -20.13
N ILE A 220 -8.88 4.57 -20.87
CA ILE A 220 -7.77 5.42 -20.38
C ILE A 220 -8.05 6.92 -20.56
N ASP A 221 -9.10 7.28 -21.31
CA ASP A 221 -9.49 8.68 -21.55
C ASP A 221 -10.53 9.17 -20.52
N VAL A 222 -10.90 8.34 -19.53
CA VAL A 222 -11.86 8.64 -18.44
C VAL A 222 -11.11 8.61 -17.09
N TYR A 223 -11.75 8.99 -15.97
CA TYR A 223 -11.16 8.87 -14.64
C TYR A 223 -11.17 7.42 -14.12
N ALA A 224 -10.30 7.12 -13.17
CA ALA A 224 -10.14 5.79 -12.57
C ALA A 224 -11.26 5.48 -11.55
N SER A 225 -12.49 5.27 -12.02
CA SER A 225 -13.63 4.88 -11.17
C SER A 225 -13.45 3.48 -10.57
N GLY A 226 -14.01 3.25 -9.38
CA GLY A 226 -13.93 1.99 -8.65
C GLY A 226 -12.66 1.85 -7.83
N LEU A 227 -11.79 2.89 -7.81
CA LEU A 227 -10.59 2.89 -6.98
C LEU A 227 -11.01 3.02 -5.51
N GLN A 228 -10.64 2.02 -4.72
CA GLN A 228 -11.05 1.96 -3.33
C GLN A 228 -9.95 2.43 -2.37
N ASN A 229 -10.35 3.03 -1.24
CA ASN A 229 -9.45 3.51 -0.17
C ASN A 229 -8.51 2.42 0.34
N ARG A 230 -8.97 1.15 0.35
CA ARG A 230 -8.16 0.00 0.74
C ARG A 230 -6.91 -0.19 -0.13
N TYR A 231 -6.93 0.29 -1.38
CA TYR A 231 -5.76 0.22 -2.25
C TYR A 231 -4.62 1.13 -1.81
N PHE A 232 -4.87 2.12 -0.95
CA PHE A 232 -3.85 3.04 -0.43
C PHE A 232 -3.25 2.61 0.92
N ILE A 233 -3.78 1.56 1.55
CA ILE A 233 -3.24 1.00 2.80
C ILE A 233 -1.74 0.70 2.70
N PRO A 234 -1.22 0.08 1.61
CA PRO A 234 0.20 -0.23 1.49
C PRO A 234 1.15 0.97 1.62
N VAL A 235 0.69 2.18 1.27
CA VAL A 235 1.49 3.41 1.33
C VAL A 235 1.15 4.31 2.51
N LEU A 236 0.14 3.96 3.31
CA LEU A 236 -0.26 4.74 4.49
C LEU A 236 0.90 4.98 5.48
N PRO A 237 1.78 4.00 5.80
CA PRO A 237 2.91 4.26 6.68
C PRO A 237 3.90 5.26 6.08
N LEU A 238 4.05 5.28 4.75
CA LEU A 238 4.90 6.24 4.06
C LEU A 238 4.31 7.64 4.13
N ALA A 239 3.00 7.78 3.91
CA ALA A 239 2.29 9.06 4.05
C ALA A 239 2.46 9.63 5.47
N ALA A 240 2.43 8.77 6.47
CA ALA A 240 2.66 9.17 7.84
C ALA A 240 4.03 9.82 8.05
N LEU A 241 5.11 9.31 7.42
CA LEU A 241 6.45 9.88 7.50
C LEU A 241 6.53 11.34 7.00
N LEU A 242 5.56 11.77 6.18
CA LEU A 242 5.47 13.15 5.69
C LEU A 242 4.74 14.09 6.64
N ILE A 243 3.98 13.56 7.60
CA ILE A 243 3.27 14.37 8.60
C ILE A 243 4.35 14.98 9.50
N PRO A 244 4.50 16.31 9.58
CA PRO A 244 5.49 16.91 10.46
C PRO A 244 5.27 16.43 11.90
N ASN A 245 6.33 16.41 12.72
CA ASN A 245 6.27 16.02 14.13
C ASN A 245 5.34 16.97 14.93
N PHE A 246 4.01 16.83 14.79
CA PHE A 246 3.01 17.59 15.53
C PHE A 246 3.10 17.31 17.03
N ILE A 247 3.66 16.15 17.41
CA ILE A 247 3.84 15.73 18.80
C ILE A 247 5.33 15.48 19.05
N ARG A 248 6.13 16.55 19.02
CA ARG A 248 7.50 16.54 19.56
C ARG A 248 7.44 16.76 21.08
N SER A 249 6.71 15.89 21.78
CA SER A 249 6.70 15.91 23.23
C SER A 249 7.81 14.99 23.73
N GLU A 250 8.80 15.56 24.41
CA GLU A 250 9.89 14.83 25.08
C GLU A 250 9.38 13.89 26.20
N HIS A 251 8.07 13.96 26.53
CA HIS A 251 7.45 13.25 27.66
C HIS A 251 6.38 12.22 27.26
N ILE A 252 6.45 11.64 26.05
CA ILE A 252 5.54 10.54 25.71
C ILE A 252 5.93 9.27 26.51
N ASN A 253 5.07 8.86 27.45
CA ASN A 253 5.22 7.60 28.18
C ASN A 253 4.98 6.40 27.23
N ARG A 254 6.08 5.82 26.75
CA ARG A 254 6.08 4.71 25.77
C ARG A 254 5.32 3.49 26.26
N ARG A 255 5.33 3.22 27.57
CA ARG A 255 4.64 2.05 28.14
C ARG A 255 3.13 2.22 28.05
N THR A 256 2.62 3.38 28.46
CA THR A 256 1.19 3.71 28.37
C THR A 256 0.70 3.70 26.93
N LEU A 257 1.52 4.19 26.00
CA LEU A 257 1.17 4.27 24.59
C LEU A 257 1.19 2.90 23.91
N ALA A 258 2.19 2.05 24.19
CA ALA A 258 2.22 0.67 23.73
C ALA A 258 1.04 -0.14 24.28
N ILE A 259 0.69 0.05 25.56
CA ILE A 259 -0.51 -0.54 26.17
C ILE A 259 -1.77 -0.04 25.47
N SER A 260 -1.87 1.26 25.19
CA SER A 260 -3.03 1.85 24.50
C SER A 260 -3.20 1.26 23.11
N VAL A 261 -2.12 1.16 22.32
CA VAL A 261 -2.13 0.52 21.01
C VAL A 261 -2.54 -0.95 21.12
N ALA A 262 -1.97 -1.70 22.07
CA ALA A 262 -2.29 -3.11 22.27
C ALA A 262 -3.76 -3.31 22.65
N VAL A 263 -4.29 -2.47 23.54
CA VAL A 263 -5.71 -2.48 23.95
C VAL A 263 -6.63 -2.13 22.79
N LEU A 264 -6.34 -1.07 22.03
CA LEU A 264 -7.13 -0.68 20.86
C LEU A 264 -7.11 -1.78 19.79
N THR A 265 -5.97 -2.43 19.58
CA THR A 265 -5.83 -3.54 18.64
C THR A 265 -6.63 -4.77 19.12
N LEU A 266 -6.50 -5.14 20.39
CA LEU A 266 -7.23 -6.26 20.99
C LEU A 266 -8.73 -6.04 20.96
N PHE A 267 -9.20 -4.84 21.35
CA PHE A 267 -10.59 -4.44 21.26
C PHE A 267 -11.14 -4.63 19.84
N SER A 268 -10.36 -4.22 18.84
CA SER A 268 -10.75 -4.34 17.44
C SER A 268 -10.88 -5.80 17.01
N TYR A 269 -9.92 -6.66 17.36
CA TYR A 269 -10.01 -8.10 17.10
C TYR A 269 -11.22 -8.77 17.78
N ILE A 270 -11.48 -8.44 19.05
CA ILE A 270 -12.65 -8.96 19.77
C ILE A 270 -13.94 -8.51 19.07
N ALA A 271 -14.04 -7.24 18.70
CA ALA A 271 -15.24 -6.72 18.06
C ALA A 271 -15.46 -7.28 16.64
N ILE A 272 -14.39 -7.59 15.91
CA ILE A 272 -14.47 -8.33 14.63
C ILE A 272 -15.07 -9.72 14.85
N VAL A 273 -14.56 -10.46 15.82
CA VAL A 273 -15.05 -11.81 16.16
C VAL A 273 -16.53 -11.75 16.57
N VAL A 274 -16.91 -10.79 17.41
CA VAL A 274 -18.31 -10.61 17.84
C VAL A 274 -19.20 -10.27 16.65
N THR A 275 -18.81 -9.32 15.80
CA THR A 275 -19.59 -8.95 14.61
C THR A 275 -19.78 -10.15 13.67
N TYR A 276 -18.71 -10.94 13.49
CA TYR A 276 -18.74 -12.15 12.68
C TYR A 276 -19.69 -13.22 13.24
N VAL A 277 -19.69 -13.45 14.56
CA VAL A 277 -20.60 -14.41 15.22
C VAL A 277 -22.06 -13.95 15.13
N ILE A 278 -22.32 -12.64 15.19
CA ILE A 278 -23.68 -12.09 15.10
C ILE A 278 -24.26 -12.20 13.68
N GLN A 279 -23.45 -11.95 12.66
CA GLN A 279 -23.90 -11.96 11.26
C GLN A 279 -23.93 -13.34 10.60
N TRP A 280 -23.34 -14.37 11.22
CA TRP A 280 -23.43 -15.76 10.74
C TRP A 280 -24.76 -16.45 11.13
N LYS A 281 -25.66 -15.76 11.84
CA LYS A 281 -27.05 -16.20 12.05
C LYS A 281 -27.96 -15.64 10.97
#